data_AF-A0A5N5J1Z2-F1
#
_entry.id   AF-A0A5N5J1Z2-F1
#
_cell.length_a   1.000
_cell.length_b   1.000
_cell.length_c   1.000
_cell.angle_alpha   90.00
_cell.angle_beta   90.00
_cell.angle_gamma   90.00
#
_symmetry.space_group_name_H-M   'P 1'
#
loop_
_entity.id
_entity.type
_entity.pdbx_description
1 polymer ?
#
loop_
_entity_poly.entity_id
_entity_poly.type
_entity_poly.pdbx_seq_one_letter_code
_entity_poly.pdbx_strand_id
1 'polypeptide(L)'
;MEPAILRACKQIYHEAAPVLYSRNIFRFSRPNKMLQFLERAGPANIKLIRFLDMRPIMWRDLPFQLWLTLLNTLAVECTGLRHVRIYWATDETTWWNTNERTWRALPRGDPERGLGDNLAFVRALVKIKGLERMIICGYYGKHWPTYLERETGAYVREEPRFNMDPRSFLSYCDSEDPEYVEEAYERQRLNIKKYESLLRDFQKDTEDLIP
;
A
#
# COMPACT_ATOMS: atom_id res chain seq x y z
N MET A 1 -9.44 -6.59 -19.51
CA MET A 1 -10.16 -5.52 -20.23
C MET A 1 -9.10 -4.54 -20.73
N GLU A 2 -8.68 -4.68 -21.99
CA GLU A 2 -7.76 -3.71 -22.59
C GLU A 2 -8.55 -2.43 -22.90
N PRO A 3 -7.99 -1.22 -22.68
CA PRO A 3 -8.67 0.03 -23.03
C PRO A 3 -8.65 0.23 -24.56
N ALA A 4 -9.36 -0.62 -25.29
CA ALA A 4 -9.41 -0.62 -26.75
C ALA A 4 -10.10 0.63 -27.32
N ILE A 5 -11.05 1.22 -26.58
CA ILE A 5 -11.76 2.45 -26.98
C ILE A 5 -10.80 3.65 -27.10
N LEU A 6 -9.79 3.75 -26.24
CA LEU A 6 -8.86 4.87 -26.27
C LEU A 6 -7.88 4.80 -27.44
N ARG A 7 -7.69 3.64 -28.08
CA ARG A 7 -6.81 3.50 -29.25
C ARG A 7 -7.50 3.84 -30.58
N ALA A 8 -8.82 3.99 -30.62
CA ALA A 8 -9.56 4.19 -31.87
C ALA A 8 -9.38 5.60 -32.46
N CYS A 9 -9.07 6.61 -31.64
CA CYS A 9 -8.81 7.97 -32.11
C CYS A 9 -7.67 8.62 -31.32
N LYS A 10 -6.58 8.99 -32.00
CA LYS A 10 -5.40 9.64 -31.39
C LYS A 10 -5.77 10.87 -30.57
N GLN A 11 -6.74 11.65 -31.02
CA GLN A 11 -7.22 12.83 -30.30
C GLN A 11 -7.85 12.45 -28.96
N ILE A 12 -8.78 11.48 -28.96
CA ILE A 12 -9.41 10.98 -27.73
C ILE A 12 -8.36 10.43 -26.75
N TYR A 13 -7.34 9.74 -27.25
CA TYR A 13 -6.24 9.27 -26.42
C TYR A 13 -5.49 10.41 -25.73
N HIS A 14 -5.09 11.44 -26.48
CA HIS A 14 -4.34 12.57 -25.95
C HIS A 14 -5.16 13.41 -24.96
N GLU A 15 -6.47 13.51 -25.16
CA GLU A 15 -7.38 14.20 -24.23
C GLU A 15 -7.67 13.37 -22.97
N ALA A 16 -7.86 12.06 -23.11
CA ALA A 16 -8.26 11.19 -22.02
C ALA A 16 -7.09 10.74 -21.14
N ALA A 17 -5.89 10.55 -21.69
CA ALA A 17 -4.75 10.01 -20.94
C ALA A 17 -4.39 10.86 -19.70
N PRO A 18 -4.27 12.20 -19.77
CA PRO A 18 -4.03 13.02 -18.58
C PRO A 18 -5.07 12.82 -17.49
N VAL A 19 -6.35 12.71 -17.85
CA VAL A 19 -7.44 12.50 -16.88
C VAL A 19 -7.35 11.10 -16.27
N LEU A 20 -7.15 10.07 -17.11
CA LEU A 20 -7.05 8.68 -16.68
C LEU A 20 -5.90 8.48 -15.69
N TYR A 21 -4.70 8.97 -16.00
CA TYR A 21 -3.53 8.72 -15.15
C TYR A 21 -3.46 9.67 -13.95
N SER A 22 -3.95 10.91 -14.06
CA SER A 22 -3.82 11.87 -12.97
C SER A 22 -4.92 11.80 -11.92
N ARG A 23 -6.11 11.29 -12.24
CA ARG A 23 -7.25 11.27 -11.30
C ARG A 23 -7.55 9.91 -10.69
N ASN A 24 -7.00 8.83 -11.25
CA ASN A 24 -7.26 7.49 -10.74
C ASN A 24 -6.22 7.06 -9.69
N ILE A 25 -6.67 6.24 -8.75
CA ILE A 25 -5.81 5.54 -7.80
C ILE A 25 -5.49 4.18 -8.38
N PHE A 26 -4.21 3.95 -8.69
CA PHE A 26 -3.78 2.65 -9.18
C PHE A 26 -3.39 1.75 -7.99
N ARG A 27 -4.01 0.58 -7.90
CA ARG A 27 -3.86 -0.36 -6.78
C ARG A 27 -3.11 -1.61 -7.19
N PHE A 28 -2.07 -1.98 -6.44
CA PHE A 28 -1.29 -3.18 -6.73
C PHE A 28 -0.81 -3.90 -5.47
N SER A 29 -0.83 -5.23 -5.53
CA SER A 29 -0.28 -6.12 -4.51
C SER A 29 0.88 -7.00 -5.02
N ARG A 30 1.20 -6.91 -6.32
CA ARG A 30 2.25 -7.71 -6.97
C ARG A 30 3.15 -6.78 -7.79
N PRO A 31 4.48 -6.78 -7.54
CA PRO A 31 5.38 -5.82 -8.15
C PRO A 31 5.53 -6.04 -9.66
N ASN A 32 5.53 -7.29 -10.13
CA ASN A 32 5.61 -7.62 -11.55
C ASN A 32 4.41 -7.10 -12.36
N LYS A 33 3.20 -7.11 -11.78
CA LYS A 33 2.01 -6.58 -12.44
C LYS A 33 2.06 -5.07 -12.59
N MET A 34 2.59 -4.37 -11.58
CA MET A 34 2.80 -2.93 -11.66
C MET A 34 3.89 -2.57 -12.67
N LEU A 35 5.02 -3.29 -12.67
CA LEU A 35 6.08 -3.09 -13.67
C LEU A 35 5.58 -3.28 -15.10
N GLN A 36 4.81 -4.36 -15.37
CA GLN A 36 4.17 -4.57 -16.68
C GLN A 36 3.17 -3.46 -17.03
N PHE A 37 2.46 -2.92 -16.04
CA PHE A 37 1.56 -1.79 -16.27
C PHE A 37 2.33 -0.52 -16.65
N LEU A 38 3.42 -0.18 -15.92
CA LEU A 38 4.26 0.97 -16.22
C LEU A 38 4.88 0.88 -17.62
N GLU A 39 5.38 -0.29 -17.98
CA GLU A 39 5.90 -0.57 -19.32
C GLU A 39 4.85 -0.33 -20.41
N ARG A 40 3.64 -0.87 -20.22
CA ARG A 40 2.53 -0.70 -21.19
C ARG A 40 1.99 0.72 -21.24
N ALA A 41 1.99 1.44 -20.13
CA ALA A 41 1.56 2.84 -20.08
C ALA A 41 2.54 3.73 -20.84
N GLY A 42 3.84 3.44 -20.76
CA GLY A 42 4.89 4.17 -21.45
C GLY A 42 5.25 5.50 -20.77
N PRO A 43 6.41 6.08 -21.15
CA PRO A 43 7.06 7.17 -20.42
C PRO A 43 6.24 8.46 -20.35
N ALA A 44 5.39 8.73 -21.35
CA ALA A 44 4.53 9.91 -21.36
C ALA A 44 3.43 9.83 -20.29
N ASN A 45 2.86 8.64 -20.10
CA ASN A 45 1.72 8.44 -19.21
C ASN A 45 2.12 8.20 -17.76
N ILE A 46 3.22 7.49 -17.50
CA ILE A 46 3.67 7.20 -16.14
C ILE A 46 4.02 8.48 -15.36
N LYS A 47 4.47 9.53 -16.06
CA LYS A 47 4.69 10.87 -15.48
C LYS A 47 3.40 11.57 -15.06
N LEU A 48 2.23 11.10 -15.53
CA LEU A 48 0.92 11.66 -15.20
C LEU A 48 0.30 10.96 -13.98
N ILE A 49 0.85 9.82 -13.54
CA ILE A 49 0.37 9.09 -12.37
C ILE A 49 0.56 9.95 -11.12
N ARG A 50 -0.54 10.24 -10.41
CA ARG A 50 -0.52 11.05 -9.17
C ARG A 50 -0.76 10.24 -7.90
N PHE A 51 -1.56 9.17 -7.98
CA PHE A 51 -2.02 8.41 -6.83
C PHE A 51 -1.72 6.92 -6.98
N LEU A 52 -1.03 6.37 -5.98
CA LEU A 52 -0.70 4.95 -5.90
C LEU A 52 -1.14 4.38 -4.55
N ASP A 53 -1.67 3.16 -4.58
CA ASP A 53 -2.03 2.40 -3.38
C ASP A 53 -1.39 1.02 -3.51
N MET A 54 -0.38 0.78 -2.66
CA MET A 54 0.47 -0.40 -2.69
C MET A 54 0.22 -1.28 -1.48
N ARG A 55 0.17 -2.59 -1.74
CA ARG A 55 0.07 -3.62 -0.71
C ARG A 55 1.27 -4.56 -0.85
N PRO A 56 2.44 -4.20 -0.29
CA PRO A 56 3.59 -5.08 -0.29
C PRO A 56 3.29 -6.39 0.45
N ILE A 57 3.10 -7.46 -0.34
CA ILE A 57 2.94 -8.83 0.13
C ILE A 57 4.06 -9.64 -0.50
N MET A 58 4.71 -10.48 0.32
CA MET A 58 5.63 -11.49 -0.18
C MET A 58 4.85 -12.73 -0.59
N TRP A 59 4.87 -13.01 -1.88
CA TRP A 59 4.31 -14.23 -2.45
C TRP A 59 5.46 -15.20 -2.66
N ARG A 60 5.26 -16.50 -2.38
CA ARG A 60 6.32 -17.52 -2.49
C ARG A 60 6.96 -17.59 -3.87
N ASP A 61 6.19 -17.26 -4.91
CA ASP A 61 6.61 -17.29 -6.31
C ASP A 61 7.23 -15.96 -6.80
N LEU A 62 7.36 -14.94 -5.95
CA LEU A 62 7.85 -13.62 -6.33
C LEU A 62 9.14 -13.24 -5.60
N PRO A 63 10.24 -13.01 -6.34
CA PRO A 63 11.47 -12.50 -5.76
C PRO A 63 11.28 -11.13 -5.10
N PHE A 64 11.84 -10.97 -3.90
CA PHE A 64 11.86 -9.69 -3.16
C PHE A 64 12.43 -8.54 -4.00
N GLN A 65 13.43 -8.82 -4.83
CA GLN A 65 14.11 -7.87 -5.70
C GLN A 65 13.16 -7.15 -6.65
N LEU A 66 12.03 -7.75 -7.02
CA LEU A 66 11.04 -7.08 -7.87
C LEU A 66 10.38 -5.89 -7.15
N TRP A 67 10.21 -5.95 -5.83
CA TRP A 67 9.74 -4.80 -5.05
C TRP A 67 10.78 -3.67 -5.08
N LEU A 68 12.06 -3.99 -4.93
CA LEU A 68 13.13 -2.99 -5.00
C LEU A 68 13.21 -2.37 -6.41
N THR A 69 13.13 -3.20 -7.46
CA THR A 69 13.07 -2.72 -8.85
C THR A 69 11.88 -1.78 -9.04
N LEU A 70 10.69 -2.17 -8.61
CA LEU A 70 9.50 -1.32 -8.71
C LEU A 70 9.69 0.03 -7.99
N LEU A 71 10.17 0.03 -6.74
CA LEU A 71 10.35 1.28 -5.99
C LEU A 71 11.38 2.21 -6.65
N ASN A 72 12.48 1.65 -7.18
CA ASN A 72 13.46 2.43 -7.93
C ASN A 72 12.87 2.97 -9.26
N THR A 73 12.10 2.16 -10.00
CA THR A 73 11.38 2.60 -11.21
C THR A 73 10.41 3.74 -10.90
N LEU A 74 9.63 3.63 -9.82
CA LEU A 74 8.72 4.70 -9.38
C LEU A 74 9.49 5.98 -9.05
N ALA A 75 10.63 5.87 -8.35
CA ALA A 75 11.45 7.01 -7.98
C ALA A 75 12.03 7.75 -9.20
N VAL A 76 12.41 7.01 -10.25
CA VAL A 76 13.06 7.57 -11.44
C VAL A 76 12.04 8.04 -12.49
N GLU A 77 11.02 7.24 -12.75
CA GLU A 77 10.16 7.41 -13.92
C GLU A 77 8.81 8.05 -13.60
N CYS A 78 8.28 7.85 -12.40
CA CYS A 78 6.97 8.37 -11.97
C CYS A 78 7.10 9.72 -11.27
N THR A 79 7.77 10.68 -11.90
CA THR A 79 8.05 12.02 -11.31
C THR A 79 6.80 12.84 -11.00
N GLY A 80 5.65 12.46 -11.56
CA GLY A 80 4.35 13.04 -11.24
C GLY A 80 3.73 12.55 -9.93
N LEU A 81 4.23 11.47 -9.33
CA LEU A 81 3.61 10.86 -8.16
C LEU A 81 3.54 11.86 -6.99
N ARG A 82 2.37 11.99 -6.37
CA ARG A 82 2.12 12.92 -5.24
C ARG A 82 1.59 12.23 -4.00
N HIS A 83 0.82 11.17 -4.18
CA HIS A 83 0.18 10.47 -3.08
C HIS A 83 0.45 8.98 -3.16
N VAL A 84 0.95 8.44 -2.05
CA VAL A 84 1.17 6.99 -1.92
C VAL A 84 0.48 6.50 -0.66
N ARG A 85 -0.37 5.48 -0.79
CA ARG A 85 -0.81 4.66 0.34
C ARG A 85 -0.01 3.37 0.34
N ILE A 86 0.51 2.97 1.49
CA ILE A 86 1.20 1.69 1.68
C ILE A 86 0.54 0.92 2.80
N TYR A 87 0.24 -0.33 2.51
CA TYR A 87 -0.34 -1.27 3.44
C TYR A 87 0.60 -2.46 3.62
N TRP A 88 1.26 -2.55 4.77
CA TRP A 88 2.13 -3.68 5.09
C TRP A 88 1.34 -4.83 5.71
N ALA A 89 1.16 -5.91 4.95
CA ALA A 89 0.65 -7.17 5.47
C ALA A 89 1.80 -8.04 5.98
N THR A 90 1.54 -8.88 6.99
CA THR A 90 2.53 -9.85 7.49
C THR A 90 2.58 -11.15 6.69
N ASP A 91 1.49 -11.53 5.99
CA ASP A 91 1.47 -12.65 5.05
C ASP A 91 0.21 -12.65 4.15
N GLU A 92 0.18 -13.56 3.17
CA GLU A 92 -0.94 -13.81 2.23
C GLU A 92 -2.24 -14.26 2.92
N THR A 93 -2.17 -14.90 4.09
CA THR A 93 -3.32 -15.49 4.79
C THR A 93 -4.02 -14.53 5.75
N THR A 94 -3.39 -13.41 6.07
CA THR A 94 -3.91 -12.43 7.04
C THR A 94 -5.14 -11.64 6.58
N TRP A 95 -5.67 -11.84 5.36
CA TRP A 95 -6.90 -11.18 4.90
C TRP A 95 -8.17 -11.70 5.58
N TRP A 96 -8.16 -12.92 6.11
CA TRP A 96 -9.30 -13.51 6.85
C TRP A 96 -8.90 -14.34 8.07
N ASN A 97 -7.63 -14.76 8.19
CA ASN A 97 -7.16 -15.50 9.34
C ASN A 97 -6.00 -14.74 9.99
N THR A 98 -6.26 -14.11 11.14
CA THR A 98 -5.20 -13.59 12.02
C THR A 98 -4.47 -14.77 12.67
N ASN A 99 -3.81 -15.62 11.88
CA ASN A 99 -2.86 -16.57 12.43
C ASN A 99 -1.61 -15.77 12.84
N GLU A 100 -1.73 -15.10 13.99
CA GLU A 100 -0.75 -14.28 14.72
C GLU A 100 0.62 -14.95 14.96
N ARG A 101 0.79 -16.19 14.51
CA ARG A 101 1.94 -17.06 14.77
C ARG A 101 3.05 -16.96 13.71
N THR A 102 2.76 -16.47 12.51
CA THR A 102 3.72 -16.50 11.38
C THR A 102 4.83 -15.47 11.56
N TRP A 103 4.50 -14.19 11.72
CA TRP A 103 5.53 -13.13 11.79
C TRP A 103 6.37 -13.17 13.08
N ARG A 104 5.80 -13.62 14.21
CA ARG A 104 6.54 -13.74 15.49
C ARG A 104 7.65 -14.79 15.46
N ALA A 105 7.52 -15.80 14.58
CA ALA A 105 8.50 -16.87 14.43
C ALA A 105 9.63 -16.52 13.45
N LEU A 106 9.49 -15.42 12.70
CA LEU A 106 10.43 -15.01 11.67
C LEU A 106 11.34 -13.88 12.17
N PRO A 107 12.63 -13.89 11.75
CA PRO A 107 13.56 -12.83 12.14
C PRO A 107 13.15 -11.48 11.57
N ARG A 108 13.59 -10.38 12.20
CA ARG A 108 13.33 -9.01 11.73
C ARG A 108 13.90 -8.80 10.33
N GLY A 109 13.15 -8.11 9.48
CA GLY A 109 13.54 -7.83 8.10
C GLY A 109 13.45 -9.03 7.16
N ASP A 110 13.06 -10.21 7.65
CA ASP A 110 12.72 -11.34 6.80
C ASP A 110 11.55 -10.96 5.88
N PRO A 111 11.67 -11.10 4.55
CA PRO A 111 10.58 -10.77 3.64
C PRO A 111 9.28 -11.51 3.98
N GLU A 112 9.33 -12.75 4.46
CA GLU A 112 8.15 -13.55 4.83
C GLU A 112 7.44 -13.05 6.10
N ARG A 113 8.11 -12.22 6.91
CA ARG A 113 7.52 -11.53 8.08
C ARG A 113 6.64 -10.35 7.66
N GLY A 114 6.78 -9.91 6.41
CA GLY A 114 6.21 -8.68 5.86
C GLY A 114 7.27 -7.61 5.65
N LEU A 115 7.09 -6.74 4.66
CA LEU A 115 8.10 -5.75 4.26
C LEU A 115 8.12 -4.48 5.14
N GLY A 116 7.44 -4.53 6.29
CA GLY A 116 7.21 -3.39 7.16
C GLY A 116 8.32 -3.10 8.15
N ASP A 117 9.24 -4.02 8.39
CA ASP A 117 10.49 -3.82 9.14
C ASP A 117 11.73 -4.06 8.26
N ASN A 118 11.53 -4.25 6.95
CA ASN A 118 12.60 -4.50 6.00
C ASN A 118 13.28 -3.18 5.56
N LEU A 119 14.52 -2.99 6.02
CA LEU A 119 15.32 -1.79 5.74
C LEU A 119 15.56 -1.54 4.25
N ALA A 120 15.80 -2.58 3.46
CA ALA A 120 16.07 -2.41 2.03
C ALA A 120 14.84 -1.87 1.29
N PHE A 121 13.64 -2.36 1.65
CA PHE A 121 12.37 -1.86 1.12
C PHE A 121 12.16 -0.38 1.48
N VAL A 122 12.27 -0.05 2.77
CA VAL A 122 12.05 1.32 3.25
C VAL A 122 13.08 2.30 2.66
N ARG A 123 14.36 1.91 2.56
CA ARG A 123 15.40 2.70 1.90
C ARG A 123 15.15 2.90 0.40
N ALA A 124 14.56 1.93 -0.29
CA ALA A 124 14.17 2.10 -1.68
C ALA A 124 12.94 3.03 -1.80
N LEU A 125 11.99 2.92 -0.87
CA LEU A 125 10.79 3.73 -0.83
C LEU A 125 11.09 5.23 -0.67
N VAL A 126 12.03 5.60 0.21
CA VAL A 126 12.38 7.02 0.45
C VAL A 126 13.07 7.69 -0.74
N LYS A 127 13.48 6.93 -1.76
CA LYS A 127 14.01 7.49 -3.02
C LYS A 127 12.92 8.14 -3.87
N ILE A 128 11.65 7.82 -3.63
CA ILE A 128 10.53 8.48 -4.31
C ILE A 128 10.40 9.90 -3.75
N LYS A 129 10.84 10.89 -4.54
CA LYS A 129 10.80 12.31 -4.18
C LYS A 129 9.60 13.03 -4.79
N GLY A 130 9.24 14.16 -4.21
CA GLY A 130 8.13 15.00 -4.69
C GLY A 130 6.74 14.53 -4.26
N LEU A 131 6.68 13.65 -3.26
CA LEU A 131 5.43 13.25 -2.62
C LEU A 131 4.90 14.38 -1.74
N GLU A 132 3.60 14.62 -1.81
CA GLU A 132 2.89 15.57 -0.94
C GLU A 132 2.32 14.85 0.29
N ARG A 133 1.85 13.60 0.11
CA ARG A 133 1.26 12.81 1.17
C ARG A 133 1.64 11.35 1.07
N MET A 134 1.95 10.74 2.20
CA MET A 134 2.03 9.30 2.35
C MET A 134 1.05 8.82 3.41
N ILE A 135 0.28 7.79 3.11
CA ILE A 135 -0.56 7.11 4.08
C ILE A 135 0.07 5.75 4.35
N ILE A 136 0.33 5.45 5.61
CA ILE A 136 0.88 4.18 6.04
C ILE A 136 -0.10 3.42 6.92
N CYS A 137 -0.13 2.12 6.75
CA CYS A 137 -1.06 1.22 7.40
C CYS A 137 -0.46 -0.19 7.48
N GLY A 138 -0.96 -1.01 8.40
CA GLY A 138 -0.51 -2.38 8.59
C GLY A 138 0.66 -2.49 9.56
N TYR A 139 1.47 -3.53 9.41
CA TYR A 139 2.57 -3.84 10.32
C TYR A 139 3.84 -3.15 9.85
N TYR A 140 4.32 -2.14 10.57
CA TYR A 140 5.50 -1.36 10.22
C TYR A 140 6.34 -1.00 11.44
N GLY A 141 7.63 -0.76 11.23
CA GLY A 141 8.58 -0.35 12.27
C GLY A 141 8.18 0.96 12.95
N LYS A 142 8.43 1.06 14.25
CA LYS A 142 7.91 2.12 15.14
C LYS A 142 8.25 3.53 14.67
N HIS A 143 9.45 3.73 14.13
CA HIS A 143 9.93 5.05 13.71
C HIS A 143 9.76 5.33 12.20
N TRP A 144 9.12 4.43 11.45
CA TRP A 144 8.81 4.65 10.03
C TRP A 144 7.97 5.89 9.72
N PRO A 145 6.91 6.24 10.46
CA PRO A 145 6.15 7.46 10.17
C PRO A 145 7.07 8.70 10.11
N THR A 146 7.84 8.94 11.17
CA THR A 146 8.74 10.09 11.29
C THR A 146 9.92 10.00 10.30
N TYR A 147 10.50 8.82 10.12
CA TYR A 147 11.59 8.61 9.17
C TYR A 147 11.14 8.90 7.73
N LEU A 148 10.01 8.35 7.30
CA LEU A 148 9.47 8.54 5.97
C LEU A 148 9.14 10.01 5.71
N GLU A 149 8.57 10.71 6.70
CA GLU A 149 8.25 12.14 6.60
C GLU A 149 9.52 12.96 6.38
N ARG A 150 10.54 12.73 7.21
CA ARG A 150 11.83 13.42 7.12
C ARG A 150 12.53 13.18 5.78
N GLU A 151 12.63 11.92 5.34
CA GLU A 151 13.42 11.57 4.17
C GLU A 151 12.70 11.88 2.84
N THR A 152 11.37 11.79 2.80
CA THR A 152 10.61 12.06 1.56
C THR A 152 10.17 13.51 1.45
N GLY A 153 10.05 14.23 2.57
CA GLY A 153 9.46 15.56 2.64
C GLY A 153 7.93 15.57 2.53
N ALA A 154 7.29 14.40 2.49
CA ALA A 154 5.84 14.26 2.41
C ALA A 154 5.21 14.28 3.79
N TYR A 155 3.97 14.79 3.89
CA TYR A 155 3.18 14.60 5.10
C TYR A 155 2.80 13.12 5.27
N VAL A 156 3.27 12.49 6.34
CA VAL A 156 3.00 11.06 6.61
C VAL A 156 1.87 10.93 7.63
N ARG A 157 0.84 10.16 7.27
CA ARG A 157 -0.29 9.87 8.14
C ARG A 157 -0.45 8.37 8.35
N GLU A 158 -0.59 7.98 9.60
CA GLU A 158 -0.95 6.61 9.98
C GLU A 158 -2.48 6.44 9.87
N GLU A 159 -2.91 5.34 9.25
CA GLU A 159 -4.32 4.94 9.22
C GLU A 159 -4.52 3.56 9.86
N PRO A 160 -5.63 3.34 10.58
CA PRO A 160 -5.98 2.02 11.08
C PRO A 160 -6.19 1.03 9.92
N ARG A 161 -5.78 -0.23 10.13
CA ARG A 161 -6.02 -1.35 9.20
C ARG A 161 -7.47 -1.48 8.74
N PHE A 162 -8.40 -1.17 9.64
CA PHE A 162 -9.84 -1.31 9.43
C PHE A 162 -10.55 0.02 9.26
N ASN A 163 -9.91 1.02 8.64
CA ASN A 163 -10.57 2.26 8.26
C ASN A 163 -11.43 2.08 6.98
N MET A 164 -12.17 0.97 6.89
CA MET A 164 -13.35 0.96 6.04
C MET A 164 -14.36 1.89 6.69
N ASP A 165 -14.86 2.87 5.93
CA ASP A 165 -16.08 3.57 6.33
C ASP A 165 -17.10 2.47 6.70
N PRO A 166 -17.66 2.49 7.92
CA PRO A 166 -18.66 1.52 8.33
C PRO A 166 -19.81 1.41 7.33
N ARG A 167 -20.15 2.49 6.61
CA ARG A 167 -21.12 2.47 5.51
C ARG A 167 -20.65 1.67 4.30
N SER A 168 -19.34 1.63 4.04
CA SER A 168 -18.75 0.74 3.04
C SER A 168 -18.81 -0.73 3.49
N PHE A 169 -18.69 -0.99 4.80
CA PHE A 169 -18.89 -2.34 5.35
C PHE A 169 -20.37 -2.75 5.24
N LEU A 170 -21.29 -1.83 5.53
CA LEU A 170 -22.73 -2.01 5.33
C LEU A 170 -23.10 -2.23 3.86
N SER A 171 -22.40 -1.64 2.90
CA SER A 171 -22.63 -1.95 1.47
C SER A 171 -22.28 -3.39 1.05
N TYR A 172 -21.55 -4.14 1.88
CA TYR A 172 -21.31 -5.59 1.69
C TYR A 172 -22.29 -6.46 2.46
N CYS A 173 -23.05 -5.87 3.38
CA CYS A 173 -24.03 -6.54 4.19
C CYS A 173 -25.40 -6.03 3.74
N ASP A 174 -26.07 -6.74 2.83
CA ASP A 174 -27.41 -6.42 2.29
C ASP A 174 -28.54 -6.36 3.35
N SER A 175 -28.20 -6.26 4.64
CA SER A 175 -29.14 -6.19 5.76
C SER A 175 -29.29 -4.75 6.23
N GLU A 176 -30.52 -4.23 6.12
CA GLU A 176 -30.94 -2.98 6.75
C GLU A 176 -31.30 -3.17 8.24
N ASP A 177 -31.09 -4.37 8.79
CA ASP A 177 -31.39 -4.68 10.19
C ASP A 177 -30.48 -3.86 11.14
N PRO A 178 -31.06 -2.92 11.94
CA PRO A 178 -30.29 -2.08 12.85
C PRO A 178 -29.47 -2.87 13.87
N GLU A 179 -29.93 -4.07 14.28
CA GLU A 179 -29.22 -4.91 15.25
C GLU A 179 -27.96 -5.51 14.63
N TYR A 180 -28.04 -5.94 13.37
CA TYR A 180 -26.89 -6.43 12.62
C TYR A 180 -25.87 -5.32 12.32
N VAL A 181 -26.36 -4.11 12.01
CA VAL A 181 -25.53 -2.92 11.81
C VAL A 181 -24.71 -2.63 13.08
N GLU A 182 -25.36 -2.58 14.24
CA GLU A 182 -24.70 -2.34 15.53
C GLU A 182 -23.68 -3.44 15.86
N GLU A 183 -24.00 -4.71 15.61
CA GLU A 183 -23.05 -5.82 15.81
C GLU A 183 -21.81 -5.67 14.92
N ALA A 184 -21.99 -5.26 13.65
CA ALA A 184 -20.89 -5.02 12.72
C ALA A 184 -20.00 -3.86 13.19
N TYR A 185 -20.59 -2.78 13.71
CA TYR A 185 -19.86 -1.64 14.30
C TYR A 185 -19.00 -2.08 15.50
N GLU A 186 -19.58 -2.81 16.45
CA GLU A 186 -18.85 -3.27 17.63
C GLU A 186 -17.77 -4.30 17.27
N ARG A 187 -18.03 -5.18 16.29
CA ARG A 187 -17.01 -6.10 15.75
C ARG A 187 -15.85 -5.32 15.12
N GLN A 188 -16.12 -4.27 14.35
CA GLN A 188 -15.08 -3.42 13.77
C GLN A 188 -14.26 -2.71 14.85
N ARG A 189 -14.92 -2.17 15.88
CA ARG A 189 -14.25 -1.51 17.02
C ARG A 189 -13.33 -2.46 17.78
N LEU A 190 -13.77 -3.69 18.04
CA LEU A 190 -12.95 -4.75 18.64
C LEU A 190 -11.76 -5.11 17.75
N ASN A 191 -11.97 -5.21 16.44
CA ASN A 191 -10.90 -5.48 15.47
C ASN A 191 -9.85 -4.37 15.42
N ILE A 192 -10.24 -3.10 15.54
CA ILE A 192 -9.32 -1.97 15.64
C ILE A 192 -8.46 -2.09 16.89
N LYS A 193 -9.05 -2.30 18.07
CA LYS A 193 -8.31 -2.47 19.33
C LYS A 193 -7.35 -3.67 19.27
N LYS A 194 -7.81 -4.80 18.73
CA LYS A 194 -6.98 -6.00 18.53
C LYS A 194 -5.80 -5.67 17.62
N TYR A 195 -6.05 -5.01 16.50
CA TYR A 195 -5.01 -4.61 15.55
C TYR A 195 -3.98 -3.68 16.18
N GLU A 196 -4.40 -2.66 16.92
CA GLU A 196 -3.46 -1.75 17.60
C GLU A 196 -2.55 -2.50 18.58
N SER A 197 -3.11 -3.48 19.31
CA SER A 197 -2.31 -4.35 20.19
C SER A 197 -1.28 -5.17 19.41
N LEU A 198 -1.68 -5.73 18.25
CA LEU A 198 -0.78 -6.51 17.40
C LEU A 198 0.29 -5.64 16.72
N LEU A 199 -0.05 -4.43 16.30
CA LEU A 199 0.91 -3.47 15.76
C LEU A 199 1.94 -3.08 16.82
N ARG A 200 1.50 -2.74 18.04
CA ARG A 200 2.41 -2.46 19.15
C ARG A 200 3.34 -3.63 19.43
N ASP A 201 2.84 -4.86 19.34
CA ASP A 201 3.64 -6.06 19.52
C ASP A 201 4.64 -6.27 18.36
N PHE A 202 4.22 -6.03 17.11
CA PHE A 202 5.11 -6.07 15.94
C PHE A 202 6.22 -5.03 16.02
N GLN A 203 5.89 -3.84 16.56
CA GLN A 203 6.81 -2.72 16.71
C GLN A 203 7.80 -2.88 17.86
N LYS A 204 7.60 -3.86 18.76
CA LYS A 204 8.61 -4.16 19.78
C LYS A 204 9.89 -4.59 19.09
N ASP A 205 11.00 -4.08 19.60
CA ASP A 205 12.33 -4.33 19.05
C ASP A 205 12.44 -3.84 17.59
N THR A 206 11.74 -2.76 17.25
CA THR A 206 11.95 -2.03 15.98
C THR A 206 12.43 -0.59 16.22
N GLU A 207 12.67 -0.23 17.48
CA GLU A 207 13.19 1.06 17.93
C GLU A 207 14.58 1.37 17.37
N ASP A 208 15.42 0.35 17.22
CA ASP A 208 16.78 0.41 16.66
C ASP A 208 16.78 0.44 15.13
N LEU A 209 15.63 0.24 14.48
CA LEU A 209 15.48 0.44 13.04
C LEU A 209 15.40 1.94 12.73
N ILE A 210 16.51 2.64 12.98
CA ILE A 210 16.75 4.01 12.55
C ILE A 210 17.88 3.93 11.51
N PRO A 211 17.58 4.15 10.20
CA PRO A 211 18.52 3.97 9.11
C PRO A 211 19.69 4.93 9.09
#